data_AF-A0A1I5CFM9-F1
#
_entry.id   AF-A0A1I5CFM9-F1
#
_cell.length_a   1.000
_cell.length_b   1.000
_cell.length_c   1.000
_cell.angle_alpha   90.00
_cell.angle_beta   90.00
_cell.angle_gamma   90.00
#
_symmetry.space_group_name_H-M   'P 1'
#
loop_
_entity.id
_entity.type
_entity.pdbx_description
1 polymer ?
#
loop_
_entity_poly.entity_id
_entity_poly.type
_entity_poly.pdbx_seq_one_letter_code
_entity_poly.pdbx_strand_id
1 'polypeptide(L)'
;MSSYQFLASDHPFEKLENPFLERLSIREALERNMDIPDFMLENPDMDPEEKIFLLCDTEDHLEDLELHPEEISFPEVSVRLTENPYVVELQWRYSKERAETLLAYIRKHLMEAENLEVFSLWLDEEGEPHRMEVALDCLNLKHLSFLDLSGGYQGPRCLHIKNTNPVTQES
;
A
#
# COMPACT_ATOMS: atom_id res chain seq x y z
N MET A 1 12.26 -0.43 -14.97
CA MET A 1 12.66 -0.33 -13.55
C MET A 1 11.39 -0.28 -12.76
N SER A 2 11.19 -1.25 -11.86
CA SER A 2 9.95 -1.37 -11.08
C SER A 2 10.13 -0.60 -9.78
N SER A 3 9.20 0.30 -9.47
CA SER A 3 9.16 0.98 -8.18
C SER A 3 8.60 0.04 -7.12
N TYR A 4 9.17 0.13 -5.93
CA TYR A 4 8.67 -0.53 -4.73
C TYR A 4 8.49 0.51 -3.64
N GLN A 5 7.27 0.59 -3.12
CA GLN A 5 6.89 1.50 -2.05
C GLN A 5 6.25 0.67 -0.95
N PHE A 6 6.63 0.91 0.30
CA PHE A 6 6.11 0.14 1.43
C PHE A 6 6.12 0.96 2.71
N LEU A 7 5.29 0.54 3.67
CA LEU A 7 5.27 1.03 5.04
C LEU A 7 5.94 0.00 5.96
N ALA A 8 6.61 0.48 6.99
CA ALA A 8 7.12 -0.36 8.06
C ALA A 8 6.85 0.26 9.43
N SER A 9 6.52 -0.54 10.44
CA SER A 9 6.18 -0.04 11.78
C SER A 9 6.45 -1.06 12.88
N ASP A 10 6.55 -0.58 14.11
CA ASP A 10 6.59 -1.38 15.33
C ASP A 10 5.24 -2.01 15.71
N HIS A 11 4.16 -1.63 15.02
CA HIS A 11 2.81 -2.16 15.22
C HIS A 11 2.24 -2.80 13.93
N PRO A 12 1.41 -3.86 14.02
CA PRO A 12 0.72 -4.42 12.87
C PRO A 12 -0.14 -3.39 12.12
N PHE A 13 -0.17 -3.51 10.79
CA PHE A 13 -1.01 -2.69 9.92
C PHE A 13 -2.43 -3.25 9.83
N GLU A 14 -3.42 -2.37 9.87
CA GLU A 14 -4.80 -2.73 9.49
C GLU A 14 -4.92 -2.83 7.97
N LYS A 15 -5.67 -3.83 7.51
CA LYS A 15 -6.02 -3.95 6.09
C LYS A 15 -6.78 -2.70 5.61
N LEU A 16 -6.43 -2.20 4.43
CA LEU A 16 -7.16 -1.14 3.75
C LEU A 16 -7.61 -1.62 2.38
N GLU A 17 -8.93 -1.76 2.23
CA GLU A 17 -9.55 -2.16 0.96
C GLU A 17 -9.87 -0.94 0.11
N ASN A 18 -9.70 -1.07 -1.20
CA ASN A 18 -10.12 -0.06 -2.16
C ASN A 18 -11.66 0.00 -2.21
N PRO A 19 -12.27 1.14 -1.86
CA PRO A 19 -13.73 1.24 -1.77
C PRO A 19 -14.41 1.22 -3.14
N PHE A 20 -13.66 1.40 -4.22
CA PHE A 20 -14.17 1.42 -5.60
C PHE A 20 -14.00 0.07 -6.31
N LEU A 21 -13.31 -0.87 -5.69
CA LEU A 21 -12.99 -2.17 -6.27
C LEU A 21 -13.93 -3.24 -5.73
N GLU A 22 -14.77 -3.77 -6.61
CA GLU A 22 -15.56 -4.94 -6.31
C GLU A 22 -14.87 -6.19 -6.88
N ARG A 23 -14.66 -7.20 -6.03
CA ARG A 23 -14.11 -8.48 -6.45
C ARG A 23 -15.23 -9.49 -6.69
N LEU A 24 -15.32 -9.99 -7.92
CA LEU A 24 -16.37 -10.92 -8.38
C LEU A 24 -15.79 -12.28 -8.79
N SER A 25 -16.54 -13.33 -8.49
CA SER A 25 -16.28 -14.65 -9.06
C SER A 25 -16.88 -14.81 -10.45
N ILE A 26 -16.52 -15.88 -11.17
CA ILE A 26 -17.15 -16.24 -12.46
C ILE A 26 -18.67 -16.37 -12.26
N ARG A 27 -19.10 -17.03 -11.19
CA ARG A 27 -20.53 -17.19 -10.91
C ARG A 27 -21.23 -15.84 -10.69
N GLU A 28 -20.68 -14.98 -9.85
CA GLU A 28 -21.26 -13.65 -9.57
C GLU A 28 -21.31 -12.78 -10.83
N ALA A 29 -20.30 -12.87 -11.70
CA ALA A 29 -20.27 -12.14 -12.97
C ALA A 29 -21.34 -12.64 -13.96
N LEU A 30 -21.51 -13.96 -14.08
CA LEU A 30 -22.57 -14.55 -14.91
C LEU A 30 -23.97 -14.20 -14.40
N GLU A 31 -24.20 -14.19 -13.09
CA GLU A 31 -25.47 -13.76 -12.47
C GLU A 31 -25.81 -12.29 -12.80
N ARG A 32 -24.78 -11.47 -13.06
CA ARG A 32 -24.90 -10.08 -13.51
C ARG A 32 -24.98 -9.92 -15.02
N ASN A 33 -25.05 -11.02 -15.78
CA ASN A 33 -25.05 -11.05 -17.25
C ASN A 33 -23.80 -10.41 -17.88
N MET A 34 -22.65 -10.53 -17.22
CA MET A 34 -21.37 -10.12 -17.80
C MET A 34 -20.93 -11.14 -18.85
N ASP A 35 -20.32 -10.64 -19.93
CA ASP A 35 -19.77 -11.49 -20.98
C ASP A 35 -18.41 -12.02 -20.54
N ILE A 36 -18.34 -13.32 -20.24
CA ILE A 36 -17.13 -14.00 -19.78
C ILE A 36 -16.58 -14.85 -20.93
N PRO A 37 -15.30 -14.68 -21.29
CA PRO A 37 -14.70 -15.48 -22.36
C PRO A 37 -14.79 -17.00 -22.11
N ASP A 38 -15.17 -17.76 -23.14
CA ASP A 38 -15.34 -19.22 -23.09
C ASP A 38 -14.12 -19.94 -22.50
N PHE A 39 -12.90 -19.45 -22.80
CA PHE A 39 -11.67 -20.06 -22.30
C PHE A 39 -11.56 -20.03 -20.77
N MET A 40 -12.24 -19.10 -20.07
CA MET A 40 -12.30 -19.10 -18.61
C MET A 40 -13.38 -20.04 -18.09
N LEU A 41 -14.52 -20.10 -18.78
CA LEU A 41 -15.66 -20.96 -18.40
C LEU A 41 -15.36 -22.44 -18.59
N GLU A 42 -14.58 -22.78 -19.62
CA GLU A 42 -14.22 -24.15 -19.99
C GLU A 42 -12.94 -24.63 -19.29
N ASN A 43 -12.27 -23.78 -18.50
CA ASN A 43 -11.04 -24.13 -17.82
C ASN A 43 -11.32 -24.94 -16.54
N PRO A 44 -10.97 -26.25 -16.49
CA PRO A 44 -11.22 -27.08 -15.32
C PRO A 44 -10.38 -26.71 -14.10
N ASP A 45 -9.31 -25.95 -14.29
CA ASP A 45 -8.42 -25.50 -13.21
C ASP A 45 -8.88 -24.17 -12.56
N MET A 46 -9.91 -23.51 -13.12
CA MET A 46 -10.47 -22.29 -12.55
C MET A 46 -11.63 -22.62 -11.63
N ASP A 47 -11.56 -22.17 -10.37
CA ASP A 47 -12.67 -22.25 -9.43
C ASP A 47 -13.71 -21.16 -9.76
N PRO A 48 -14.96 -21.51 -10.13
CA PRO A 48 -15.99 -20.52 -10.44
C PRO A 48 -16.40 -19.64 -9.26
N GLU A 49 -16.02 -20.02 -8.03
CA GLU A 49 -16.27 -19.29 -6.80
C GLU A 49 -15.14 -18.33 -6.40
N GLU A 50 -13.96 -18.51 -6.97
CA GLU A 50 -12.82 -17.65 -6.69
C GLU A 50 -13.04 -16.25 -7.28
N LYS A 51 -12.81 -15.22 -6.46
CA LYS A 51 -13.05 -13.82 -6.84
C LYS A 51 -11.88 -13.27 -7.67
N ILE A 52 -11.88 -13.59 -8.96
CA ILE A 52 -10.81 -13.24 -9.89
C ILE A 52 -11.07 -11.96 -10.70
N PHE A 53 -12.32 -11.51 -10.82
CA PHE A 53 -12.65 -10.31 -11.57
C PHE A 53 -12.58 -9.08 -10.68
N LEU A 54 -11.93 -8.04 -11.19
CA LEU A 54 -11.91 -6.72 -10.61
C LEU A 54 -12.90 -5.84 -11.37
N LEU A 55 -13.96 -5.41 -10.69
CA LEU A 55 -14.96 -4.50 -11.24
C LEU A 55 -14.83 -3.12 -10.59
N CYS A 56 -14.67 -2.10 -11.41
CA CYS A 56 -14.69 -0.70 -11.01
C CYS A 56 -15.23 0.16 -12.16
N ASP A 57 -15.72 1.35 -11.83
CA ASP A 57 -16.33 2.26 -12.83
C ASP A 57 -15.31 2.87 -13.80
N THR A 58 -14.06 3.04 -13.37
CA THR A 58 -12.99 3.66 -14.16
C THR A 58 -11.66 2.98 -13.90
N GLU A 59 -10.76 3.02 -14.88
CA GLU A 59 -9.40 2.47 -14.74
C GLU A 59 -8.62 3.17 -13.60
N ASP A 60 -8.86 4.48 -13.39
CA ASP A 60 -8.25 5.24 -12.29
C ASP A 60 -8.58 4.63 -10.92
N HIS A 61 -9.76 4.01 -10.75
CA HIS A 61 -10.12 3.36 -9.50
C HIS A 61 -9.28 2.11 -9.19
N LEU A 62 -8.65 1.47 -10.19
CA LEU A 62 -7.77 0.32 -9.95
C LEU A 62 -6.48 0.69 -9.20
N GLU A 63 -6.10 1.96 -9.26
CA GLU A 63 -4.85 2.45 -8.69
C GLU A 63 -5.07 3.21 -7.35
N ASP A 64 -6.24 3.04 -6.72
CA ASP A 64 -6.49 3.59 -5.39
C ASP A 64 -5.67 2.85 -4.32
N LEU A 65 -5.60 3.44 -3.12
CA LEU A 65 -4.77 2.94 -2.04
C LEU A 65 -5.33 1.64 -1.47
N GLU A 66 -4.54 0.57 -1.58
CA GLU A 66 -4.77 -0.71 -0.92
C GLU A 66 -3.60 -1.10 -0.04
N LEU A 67 -3.90 -1.74 1.09
CA LEU A 67 -2.91 -2.31 2.01
C LEU A 67 -3.35 -3.71 2.41
N HIS A 68 -2.58 -4.70 1.99
CA HIS A 68 -2.76 -6.12 2.30
C HIS A 68 -1.53 -6.63 3.05
N PRO A 69 -1.49 -6.56 4.40
CA PRO A 69 -0.31 -6.95 5.19
C PRO A 69 0.17 -8.39 4.95
N GLU A 70 -0.71 -9.25 4.45
CA GLU A 70 -0.45 -10.65 4.09
C GLU A 70 0.19 -10.83 2.70
N GLU A 71 0.20 -9.78 1.85
CA GLU A 71 0.68 -9.83 0.47
C GLU A 71 1.84 -8.84 0.27
N ILE A 72 3.07 -9.34 0.40
CA ILE A 72 4.29 -8.57 0.16
C ILE A 72 5.08 -9.21 -0.98
N SER A 73 5.30 -8.46 -2.05
CA SER A 73 5.96 -8.99 -3.26
C SER A 73 7.46 -9.22 -3.07
N PHE A 74 8.13 -8.37 -2.28
CA PHE A 74 9.60 -8.36 -2.13
C PHE A 74 10.03 -8.26 -0.65
N PRO A 75 9.73 -9.28 0.18
CA PRO A 75 10.07 -9.25 1.60
C PRO A 75 11.58 -9.16 1.85
N GLU A 76 12.41 -9.75 0.99
CA GLU A 76 13.87 -9.70 1.09
C GLU A 76 14.44 -8.29 0.90
N VAL A 77 13.70 -7.40 0.24
CA VAL A 77 14.10 -6.00 0.05
C VAL A 77 13.78 -5.20 1.32
N SER A 78 12.57 -5.34 1.86
CA SER A 78 12.15 -4.58 3.04
C SER A 78 12.97 -4.94 4.28
N VAL A 79 13.24 -6.22 4.54
CA VAL A 79 14.03 -6.67 5.71
C VAL A 79 15.47 -6.14 5.75
N ARG A 80 16.00 -5.67 4.61
CA ARG A 80 17.34 -5.06 4.52
C ARG A 80 17.32 -3.56 4.84
N LEU A 81 16.16 -2.93 4.81
CA LEU A 81 16.01 -1.47 4.84
C LEU A 81 15.41 -0.96 6.16
N THR A 82 14.74 -1.81 6.92
CA THR A 82 14.11 -1.47 8.19
C THR A 82 14.36 -2.51 9.26
N GLU A 83 14.37 -2.09 10.52
CA GLU A 83 14.37 -2.95 11.70
C GLU A 83 12.94 -3.23 12.21
N ASN A 84 11.93 -2.55 11.65
CA ASN A 84 10.55 -2.70 12.05
C ASN A 84 9.99 -4.08 11.65
N PRO A 85 9.28 -4.80 12.55
CA PRO A 85 8.83 -6.16 12.31
C PRO A 85 7.61 -6.27 11.39
N TYR A 86 6.80 -5.20 11.28
CA TYR A 86 5.61 -5.19 10.45
C TYR A 86 5.85 -4.36 9.21
N VAL A 87 5.59 -4.94 8.04
CA VAL A 87 5.75 -4.31 6.72
C VAL A 87 4.47 -4.52 5.92
N VAL A 88 4.07 -3.53 5.12
CA VAL A 88 3.01 -3.68 4.13
C VAL A 88 3.37 -2.93 2.85
N GLU A 89 3.11 -3.53 1.69
CA GLU A 89 3.34 -2.91 0.40
C GLU A 89 2.29 -1.83 0.11
N LEU A 90 2.73 -0.71 -0.47
CA LEU A 90 1.84 0.33 -0.98
C LEU A 90 1.46 0.02 -2.43
N GLN A 91 0.29 -0.59 -2.63
CA GLN A 91 -0.27 -0.85 -3.95
C GLN A 91 -1.18 0.32 -4.34
N TRP A 92 -0.65 1.27 -5.11
CA TRP A 92 -1.36 2.48 -5.49
C TRP A 92 -0.61 3.27 -6.58
N ARG A 93 -1.25 4.31 -7.11
CA ARG A 93 -0.57 5.40 -7.82
C ARG A 93 -0.77 6.71 -7.10
N TYR A 94 0.30 7.48 -6.95
CA TYR A 94 0.23 8.79 -6.32
C TYR A 94 -0.79 9.71 -7.00
N SER A 95 -1.71 10.22 -6.18
CA SER A 95 -2.50 11.42 -6.44
C SER A 95 -2.60 12.21 -5.14
N LYS A 96 -3.04 13.46 -5.22
CA LYS A 96 -3.18 14.27 -4.00
C LYS A 96 -4.23 13.67 -3.06
N GLU A 97 -5.35 13.22 -3.61
CA GLU A 97 -6.47 12.62 -2.90
C GLU A 97 -6.05 11.31 -2.20
N ARG A 98 -5.30 10.44 -2.90
CA ARG A 98 -4.80 9.20 -2.30
C ARG A 98 -3.73 9.46 -1.25
N ALA A 99 -2.90 10.49 -1.43
CA ALA A 99 -1.93 10.90 -0.42
C ALA A 99 -2.60 11.46 0.84
N GLU A 100 -3.77 12.10 0.69
CA GLU A 100 -4.63 12.51 1.82
C GLU A 100 -5.19 11.28 2.56
N THR A 101 -5.65 10.26 1.85
CA THR A 101 -6.07 8.97 2.43
C THR A 101 -4.91 8.29 3.17
N LEU A 102 -3.73 8.18 2.54
CA LEU A 102 -2.53 7.62 3.17
C LEU A 102 -2.12 8.40 4.42
N LEU A 103 -2.15 9.74 4.37
CA LEU A 103 -1.85 10.58 5.51
C LEU A 103 -2.83 10.33 6.67
N ALA A 104 -4.12 10.21 6.39
CA ALA A 104 -5.13 9.89 7.40
C ALA A 104 -4.91 8.50 8.02
N TYR A 105 -4.60 7.50 7.18
CA TYR A 105 -4.27 6.15 7.62
C TYR A 105 -3.03 6.13 8.53
N ILE A 106 -1.93 6.76 8.11
CA ILE A 106 -0.69 6.86 8.92
C ILE A 106 -0.96 7.51 10.27
N ARG A 107 -1.76 8.57 10.32
CA ARG A 107 -2.13 9.23 11.58
C ARG A 107 -2.93 8.32 12.50
N LYS A 108 -3.88 7.57 11.96
CA LYS A 108 -4.67 6.59 12.72
C LYS A 108 -3.76 5.49 13.26
N HIS A 109 -2.90 4.92 12.42
CA HIS A 109 -1.93 3.88 12.80
C HIS A 109 -1.02 4.32 13.94
N LEU A 110 -0.49 5.54 13.85
CA LEU A 110 0.37 6.12 14.89
C LEU A 110 -0.38 6.52 16.16
N MET A 111 -1.67 6.20 16.31
CA MET A 111 -2.33 6.25 17.62
C MET A 111 -1.92 5.06 18.52
N GLU A 112 -1.50 3.96 17.90
CA GLU A 112 -1.14 2.69 18.57
C GLU A 112 0.35 2.33 18.39
N ALA A 113 1.01 2.88 17.37
CA ALA A 113 2.42 2.67 17.09
C ALA A 113 3.33 3.79 17.63
N GLU A 114 4.57 3.46 17.99
CA GLU A 114 5.60 4.44 18.34
C GLU A 114 6.20 5.10 17.09
N ASN A 115 6.30 4.35 15.99
CA ASN A 115 6.91 4.84 14.76
C ASN A 115 6.36 4.20 13.49
N LEU A 116 6.55 4.89 12.37
CA LEU A 116 6.24 4.39 11.04
C LEU A 116 7.25 4.95 10.04
N GLU A 117 7.78 4.08 9.19
CA GLU A 117 8.64 4.42 8.07
C GLU A 117 7.88 4.26 6.74
N VAL A 118 8.05 5.21 5.83
CA VAL A 118 7.51 5.17 4.47
C VAL A 118 8.67 5.13 3.50
N PHE A 119 8.79 4.05 2.72
CA PHE A 119 9.86 3.86 1.75
C PHE A 119 9.38 4.05 0.31
N SER A 120 10.28 4.56 -0.53
CA SER A 120 10.13 4.57 -1.98
C SER A 120 11.47 4.34 -2.65
N LEU A 121 11.57 3.27 -3.43
CA LEU A 121 12.79 2.91 -4.14
C LEU A 121 12.53 2.21 -5.49
N TRP A 122 13.58 2.07 -6.29
CA TRP A 122 13.61 1.12 -7.41
C TRP A 122 14.29 -0.18 -6.96
N LEU A 123 13.74 -1.33 -7.36
CA LEU A 123 14.21 -2.65 -6.90
C LEU A 123 15.65 -2.98 -7.29
N ASP A 124 16.14 -2.40 -8.38
CA ASP A 124 17.48 -2.63 -8.92
C ASP A 124 18.51 -1.58 -8.47
N GLU A 125 18.13 -0.65 -7.60
CA GLU A 125 19.04 0.37 -7.11
C GLU A 125 19.86 -0.13 -5.91
N GLU A 126 21.16 0.18 -5.95
CA GLU A 126 22.07 0.00 -4.82
C GLU A 126 22.28 1.34 -4.12
N GLY A 127 22.05 1.40 -2.81
CA GLY A 127 22.31 2.59 -2.02
C GLY A 127 21.48 2.65 -0.74
N GLU A 128 21.95 3.44 0.22
CA GLU A 128 21.16 3.71 1.43
C GLU A 128 20.07 4.74 1.11
N PRO A 129 18.82 4.53 1.57
CA PRO A 129 17.77 5.52 1.41
C PRO A 129 18.14 6.85 2.06
N HIS A 130 17.88 7.95 1.38
CA HIS A 130 17.90 9.27 2.00
C HIS A 130 16.79 9.33 3.05
N ARG A 131 17.18 9.40 4.33
CA ARG A 131 16.28 9.39 5.48
C ARG A 131 15.90 10.81 5.90
N MET A 132 14.60 11.05 5.99
CA MET A 132 14.00 12.25 6.58
C MET A 132 13.22 11.84 7.82
N GLU A 133 13.34 12.60 8.90
CA GLU A 133 12.60 12.37 10.14
C GLU A 133 11.58 13.48 10.39
N VAL A 134 10.37 13.12 10.82
CA VAL A 134 9.31 14.08 11.17
C VAL A 134 8.53 13.60 12.40
N ALA A 135 8.18 14.50 13.30
CA ALA A 135 7.23 14.20 14.37
C ALA A 135 5.80 14.14 13.82
N LEU A 136 4.94 13.28 14.39
CA LEU A 136 3.53 13.11 13.98
C LEU A 136 2.76 14.46 13.90
N ASP A 137 2.98 15.35 14.86
CA ASP A 137 2.32 16.66 14.91
C ASP A 137 2.75 17.60 13.76
N CYS A 138 3.92 17.36 13.17
CA CYS A 138 4.46 18.11 12.04
C CYS A 138 4.17 17.46 10.68
N LEU A 139 3.76 16.18 10.67
CA LEU A 139 3.46 15.44 9.44
C LEU A 139 2.42 16.18 8.60
N ASN A 140 2.60 16.20 7.28
CA ASN A 140 1.66 16.83 6.34
C ASN A 140 1.95 16.31 4.92
N LEU A 141 1.08 16.64 3.96
CA LEU A 141 1.15 16.11 2.59
C LEU A 141 2.49 16.37 1.88
N LYS A 142 3.20 17.46 2.19
CA LYS A 142 4.50 17.73 1.54
C LYS A 142 5.52 16.65 1.87
N HIS A 143 5.45 16.07 3.06
CA HIS A 143 6.34 14.97 3.46
C HIS A 143 6.09 13.70 2.65
N LEU A 144 4.90 13.50 2.07
CA LEU A 144 4.57 12.35 1.23
C LEU A 144 4.82 12.60 -0.27
N SER A 145 5.19 13.82 -0.67
CA SER A 145 5.38 14.17 -2.09
C SER A 145 6.50 13.40 -2.80
N PHE A 146 7.43 12.78 -2.06
CA PHE A 146 8.47 11.94 -2.66
C PHE A 146 7.94 10.62 -3.25
N LEU A 147 6.70 10.24 -2.91
CA LEU A 147 6.02 9.08 -3.48
C LEU A 147 5.50 9.37 -4.89
N ASP A 148 5.41 10.65 -5.28
CA ASP A 148 5.09 11.07 -6.65
C ASP A 148 6.29 10.88 -7.56
N LEU A 149 6.28 9.79 -8.33
CA LEU A 149 7.33 9.47 -9.27
C LEU A 149 7.14 10.13 -10.65
N SER A 150 6.05 10.89 -10.86
CA SER A 150 5.74 11.53 -12.16
C SER A 150 6.77 12.61 -12.54
N GLY A 151 7.34 13.29 -11.55
CA GLY A 151 8.43 14.27 -11.71
C GLY A 151 9.80 13.65 -11.93
N GLY A 152 9.89 12.32 -11.97
CA GLY A 152 11.13 11.56 -12.06
C GLY A 152 11.62 11.07 -10.71
N TYR A 153 12.28 9.91 -10.75
CA TYR A 153 12.85 9.26 -9.58
C TYR A 153 14.12 9.99 -9.09
N GLN A 154 14.25 10.16 -7.77
CA GLN A 154 15.33 10.92 -7.14
C GLN A 154 16.24 10.06 -6.23
N GLY A 155 16.23 8.74 -6.43
CA GLY A 155 16.93 7.78 -5.58
C GLY A 155 16.08 7.29 -4.40
N PRO A 156 16.63 6.38 -3.57
CA PRO A 156 15.88 5.69 -2.55
C PRO A 156 15.61 6.65 -1.40
N ARG A 157 14.39 6.65 -0.88
CA ARG A 157 13.96 7.58 0.18
C ARG A 157 13.19 6.86 1.26
N CYS A 158 13.37 7.36 2.48
CA CYS A 158 12.65 6.91 3.66
C CYS A 158 12.18 8.13 4.46
N LEU A 159 10.89 8.22 4.72
CA LEU A 159 10.33 9.12 5.71
C LEU A 159 10.08 8.34 7.00
N HIS A 160 10.78 8.68 8.07
CA HIS A 160 10.57 8.14 9.41
C HIS A 160 9.70 9.11 10.21
N ILE A 161 8.55 8.62 10.67
CA ILE A 161 7.55 9.37 11.41
C ILE A 161 7.53 8.86 12.84
N LYS A 162 7.82 9.74 13.80
CA LYS A 162 7.81 9.40 15.22
C LYS A 162 6.54 9.88 15.89
N ASN A 163 5.87 8.99 16.61
CA ASN A 163 4.80 9.35 17.52
C ASN A 163 5.44 9.93 18.80
N THR A 164 5.31 11.23 19.00
CA THR A 164 5.86 11.91 20.18
C THR A 164 4.99 11.78 21.42
N ASN A 165 3.81 11.17 21.31
CA ASN A 165 2.88 10.90 22.40
C ASN A 165 2.30 9.48 22.29
N PRO A 166 3.11 8.41 22.47
CA PRO A 166 2.54 7.07 22.53
C PRO A 166 1.55 7.02 23.68
N VAL A 167 0.31 6.62 23.41
CA VAL A 167 -0.69 6.42 24.47
C VAL A 167 -0.14 5.32 25.37
N THR A 168 0.30 5.68 26.57
CA THR A 168 0.73 4.71 27.58
C THR A 168 -0.47 3.85 27.93
N GLN A 169 -0.59 2.67 27.32
CA GLN A 169 -1.50 1.65 27.83
C GLN A 169 -0.86 1.08 29.09
N GLU A 170 -1.20 1.67 30.25
CA GLU A 170 -0.96 1.05 31.55
C GLU A 170 -1.74 -0.27 31.58
N SER A 171 -1.01 -1.39 31.57
CA SER A 171 -1.52 -2.74 31.81
C SER A 171 -1.84 -2.94 33.29
#